data_AF-A0A2W4ME69-F1
#
_entry.id   AF-A0A2W4ME69-F1
#
_cell.length_a   1.000
_cell.length_b   1.000
_cell.length_c   1.000
_cell.angle_alpha   90.00
_cell.angle_beta   90.00
_cell.angle_gamma   90.00
#
_symmetry.space_group_name_H-M   'P 1'
#
loop_
_entity.id
_entity.type
_entity.pdbx_description
1 polymer ?
#
loop_
_entity_poly.entity_id
_entity_poly.type
_entity_poly.pdbx_seq_one_letter_code
_entity_poly.pdbx_strand_id
1 'polypeptide(L)'
;MNPVAEGVMAATQKLVEQAMSGDWQAVPKTIEARRALLEQLAASSSPQDREWLNALRSAMAESDQAVARIAAAPPAETAAVAPPSDTATAAPPSTLEWLSRR
;
A
#
# COMPACT_ATOMS: atom_id res chain seq x y z
N MET A 1 -25.82 -0.84 -10.42
CA MET A 1 -24.55 -0.67 -9.68
C MET A 1 -24.68 0.59 -8.83
N ASN A 2 -24.04 0.63 -7.65
CA ASN A 2 -24.14 1.81 -6.77
C ASN A 2 -23.13 2.87 -7.23
N PRO A 3 -23.56 4.05 -7.71
CA PRO A 3 -22.67 5.07 -8.28
C PRO A 3 -21.65 5.62 -7.27
N VAL A 4 -21.98 5.59 -5.98
CA VAL A 4 -21.05 6.01 -4.91
C VAL A 4 -19.94 4.98 -4.74
N ALA A 5 -20.26 3.68 -4.80
CA ALA A 5 -19.26 2.62 -4.74
C ALA A 5 -18.32 2.64 -5.95
N GLU A 6 -18.85 2.90 -7.15
CA GLU A 6 -18.04 3.14 -8.36
C GLU A 6 -17.09 4.33 -8.17
N GLY A 7 -17.59 5.42 -7.59
CA GLY A 7 -16.77 6.59 -7.24
C GLY A 7 -15.62 6.25 -6.28
N VAL A 8 -15.87 5.45 -5.23
CA VAL A 8 -14.82 5.03 -4.28
C VAL A 8 -13.72 4.22 -4.99
N MET A 9 -14.12 3.30 -5.88
CA MET A 9 -13.16 2.50 -6.67
C MET A 9 -12.36 3.39 -7.62
N ALA A 10 -13.02 4.30 -8.35
CA ALA A 10 -12.35 5.23 -9.26
C ALA A 10 -11.37 6.16 -8.54
N ALA A 11 -11.74 6.67 -7.36
CA ALA A 11 -10.84 7.49 -6.55
C ALA A 11 -9.63 6.69 -6.04
N THR A 12 -9.81 5.41 -5.74
CA THR A 12 -8.72 4.51 -5.33
C THR A 12 -7.78 4.21 -6.48
N GLN A 13 -8.31 3.89 -7.67
CA GLN A 13 -7.55 3.71 -8.90
C GLN A 13 -6.68 4.94 -9.20
N LYS A 14 -7.29 6.13 -9.14
CA LYS A 14 -6.60 7.41 -9.37
C LYS A 14 -5.47 7.66 -8.39
N LEU A 15 -5.64 7.29 -7.12
CA LEU A 15 -4.61 7.40 -6.09
C LEU A 15 -3.39 6.54 -6.41
N VAL A 16 -3.61 5.32 -6.90
CA VAL A 16 -2.54 4.43 -7.36
C VAL A 16 -1.82 5.02 -8.57
N GLU A 17 -2.55 5.52 -9.55
CA GLU A 17 -1.97 6.18 -10.74
C GLU A 17 -1.13 7.41 -10.37
N GLN A 18 -1.61 8.22 -9.43
CA GLN A 18 -0.87 9.39 -8.92
C GLN A 18 0.40 8.97 -8.17
N ALA A 19 0.33 7.93 -7.35
CA ALA A 19 1.51 7.38 -6.68
C ALA A 19 2.54 6.82 -7.68
N MET A 20 2.10 6.11 -8.72
CA MET A 20 2.97 5.55 -9.76
C MET A 20 3.60 6.61 -10.66
N SER A 21 2.88 7.71 -10.92
CA SER A 21 3.39 8.84 -11.73
C SER A 21 4.20 9.86 -10.93
N GLY A 22 4.21 9.74 -9.59
CA GLY A 22 4.86 10.71 -8.71
C GLY A 22 4.10 12.03 -8.57
N ASP A 23 2.82 12.07 -8.95
CA ASP A 23 1.93 13.24 -8.79
C ASP A 23 1.44 13.39 -7.34
N TRP A 24 2.39 13.52 -6.42
CA TRP A 24 2.12 13.62 -4.98
C TRP A 24 1.37 14.89 -4.59
N GLN A 25 1.39 15.94 -5.44
CA GLN A 25 0.66 17.18 -5.22
C GLN A 25 -0.86 16.99 -5.35
N ALA A 26 -1.30 16.11 -6.25
CA ALA A 26 -2.73 15.86 -6.46
C ALA A 26 -3.31 14.76 -5.55
N VAL A 27 -2.46 13.99 -4.86
CA VAL A 27 -2.85 12.92 -3.94
C VAL A 27 -3.76 13.40 -2.79
N PRO A 28 -3.48 14.49 -2.06
CA PRO A 28 -4.35 14.95 -0.97
C PRO A 28 -5.80 15.21 -1.40
N LYS A 29 -5.97 15.81 -2.59
CA LYS A 29 -7.30 16.08 -3.16
C LYS A 29 -8.06 14.80 -3.50
N THR A 30 -7.37 13.79 -4.02
CA THR A 30 -7.98 12.48 -4.32
C THR A 30 -8.35 11.73 -3.04
N ILE A 31 -7.54 11.85 -1.97
CA ILE A 31 -7.85 11.31 -0.64
C ILE A 31 -9.14 11.94 -0.08
N GLU A 32 -9.26 13.26 -0.12
CA GLU A 32 -10.48 13.97 0.34
C GLU A 32 -11.72 13.53 -0.43
N ALA A 33 -11.63 13.46 -1.77
CA ALA A 33 -12.74 13.00 -2.60
C ALA A 33 -13.17 11.57 -2.26
N ARG A 34 -12.21 10.66 -2.04
CA ARG A 34 -12.46 9.27 -1.64
C ARG A 34 -13.14 9.19 -0.27
N ARG A 35 -12.72 10.01 0.70
CA ARG A 35 -13.34 10.07 2.03
C ARG A 35 -14.79 10.53 1.98
N ALA A 36 -15.08 11.58 1.22
CA ALA A 36 -16.45 12.08 1.05
C ALA A 36 -17.37 11.01 0.43
N LEU A 37 -16.87 10.25 -0.56
CA LEU A 37 -17.62 9.16 -1.18
C LEU A 37 -17.86 8.00 -0.19
N LEU A 38 -16.89 7.66 0.65
CA LEU A 38 -17.07 6.65 1.70
C LEU A 38 -18.09 7.08 2.76
N GLU A 39 -18.11 8.35 3.14
CA GLU A 39 -19.13 8.88 4.06
C GLU A 39 -20.53 8.82 3.44
N GLN A 40 -20.68 9.20 2.17
CA GLN A 40 -21.94 9.06 1.44
C GLN A 40 -22.38 7.60 1.34
N LEU A 41 -21.43 6.70 1.04
CA LEU A 41 -21.71 5.27 0.97
C LEU A 41 -22.22 4.77 2.32
N ALA A 42 -21.52 5.09 3.41
CA ALA A 42 -21.90 4.73 4.77
C ALA A 42 -23.27 5.29 5.20
N ALA A 43 -23.63 6.51 4.75
CA ALA A 43 -24.93 7.10 5.03
C ALA A 43 -26.08 6.39 4.30
N SER A 44 -25.83 5.89 3.08
CA SER A 44 -26.82 5.17 2.26
C SER A 44 -26.87 3.65 2.51
N SER A 45 -25.99 3.12 3.35
CA SER A 45 -25.78 1.68 3.47
C SER A 45 -26.67 1.04 4.52
N SER A 46 -26.95 -0.25 4.31
CA SER A 46 -27.74 -1.03 5.26
C SER A 46 -26.97 -1.24 6.57
N PRO A 47 -27.65 -1.56 7.68
CA PRO A 47 -26.99 -1.91 8.93
C PRO A 47 -26.02 -3.10 8.80
N GLN A 48 -26.28 -4.01 7.86
CA GLN A 48 -25.44 -5.18 7.59
C GLN A 48 -24.09 -4.81 6.96
N ASP A 49 -24.05 -3.72 6.18
CA ASP A 49 -22.84 -3.25 5.50
C ASP A 49 -21.98 -2.32 6.36
N ARG A 50 -22.51 -1.84 7.49
CA ARG A 50 -21.84 -0.84 8.34
C ARG A 50 -20.50 -1.31 8.89
N GLU A 51 -20.43 -2.55 9.36
CA GLU A 51 -19.20 -3.09 9.93
C GLU A 51 -18.10 -3.21 8.87
N TRP A 52 -18.46 -3.72 7.70
CA TRP A 52 -17.57 -3.78 6.54
C TRP A 52 -17.11 -2.37 6.09
N LEU A 53 -18.01 -1.38 6.05
CA LEU A 53 -17.67 0.00 5.70
C LEU A 53 -16.79 0.70 6.74
N ASN A 54 -16.96 0.37 8.02
CA ASN A 54 -16.06 0.83 9.07
C ASN A 54 -14.66 0.26 8.89
N ALA A 55 -14.55 -1.05 8.62
CA ALA A 55 -13.27 -1.69 8.34
C ALA A 55 -12.59 -1.08 7.10
N LEU A 56 -13.37 -0.82 6.04
CA LEU A 56 -12.87 -0.18 4.82
C LEU A 56 -12.34 1.24 5.09
N ARG A 57 -13.06 2.04 5.90
CA ARG A 57 -12.59 3.37 6.30
C ARG A 57 -11.30 3.30 7.10
N SER A 58 -11.17 2.38 8.04
CA SER A 58 -9.93 2.21 8.81
C SER A 58 -8.75 1.82 7.91
N ALA A 59 -8.94 0.82 7.05
CA ALA A 59 -7.90 0.39 6.11
C ALA A 59 -7.44 1.53 5.18
N MET A 60 -8.38 2.37 4.72
CA MET A 60 -8.02 3.53 3.90
C MET A 60 -7.31 4.64 4.68
N ALA A 61 -7.67 4.87 5.95
CA ALA A 61 -6.95 5.81 6.80
C ALA A 61 -5.50 5.37 7.06
N GLU A 62 -5.27 4.07 7.25
CA GLU A 62 -3.93 3.49 7.35
C GLU A 62 -3.13 3.66 6.05
N SER A 63 -3.78 3.42 4.89
CA SER A 63 -3.18 3.65 3.58
C SER A 63 -2.81 5.12 3.36
N ASP A 64 -3.68 6.07 3.73
CA ASP A 64 -3.42 7.51 3.65
C ASP A 64 -2.18 7.89 4.49
N GLN A 65 -2.05 7.32 5.69
CA GLN A 65 -0.88 7.56 6.54
C GLN A 65 0.39 6.98 5.91
N ALA A 66 0.33 5.79 5.30
CA ALA A 66 1.48 5.20 4.62
C ALA A 66 1.91 6.07 3.43
N VAL A 67 0.96 6.55 2.63
CA VAL A 67 1.22 7.46 1.50
C VAL A 67 1.84 8.78 1.99
N ALA A 68 1.32 9.36 3.07
CA ALA A 68 1.88 10.57 3.66
C ALA A 68 3.33 10.37 4.13
N ARG A 69 3.66 9.21 4.71
CA ARG A 69 5.04 8.87 5.11
C ARG A 69 5.97 8.74 3.90
N ILE A 70 5.51 8.10 2.82
CA ILE A 70 6.30 7.96 1.58
C ILE A 70 6.53 9.32 0.93
N ALA A 71 5.51 10.17 0.87
CA ALA A 71 5.61 11.51 0.31
C ALA A 71 6.48 12.46 1.15
N ALA A 72 6.52 12.28 2.47
CA ALA A 72 7.34 13.07 3.39
C ALA A 72 8.78 12.55 3.55
N ALA A 73 9.06 11.34 3.05
CA ALA A 73 10.42 10.83 3.04
C ALA A 73 11.28 11.74 2.14
N PRO A 74 12.41 12.28 2.63
CA PRO A 74 13.36 12.94 1.74
C PRO A 74 13.72 11.95 0.61
N PRO A 75 14.06 12.43 -0.60
CA PRO A 75 14.64 11.54 -1.59
C PRO A 75 15.80 10.87 -0.88
N ALA A 76 15.72 9.55 -0.74
CA ALA A 76 16.88 8.79 -0.33
C ALA A 76 17.91 9.12 -1.39
N GLU A 77 18.82 10.03 -1.04
CA GLU A 77 20.15 10.07 -1.57
C GLU A 77 20.51 8.61 -1.78
N THR A 78 20.73 8.28 -3.04
CA THR A 78 21.27 7.01 -3.46
C THR A 78 22.51 6.82 -2.60
N ALA A 79 22.35 6.13 -1.46
CA ALA A 79 23.44 5.67 -0.66
C ALA A 79 24.12 4.67 -1.56
N ALA A 80 25.09 5.19 -2.31
CA ALA A 80 26.08 4.47 -3.04
C ALA A 80 26.73 3.50 -2.05
N VAL A 81 26.18 2.30 -1.96
CA VAL A 81 26.99 1.13 -1.68
C VAL A 81 27.33 0.58 -3.06
N ALA A 82 28.46 1.08 -3.56
CA ALA A 82 29.20 0.40 -4.61
C ALA A 82 29.42 -1.07 -4.22
N PRO A 83 29.41 -2.01 -5.17
CA PRO A 83 29.66 -3.41 -4.88
C PRO A 83 31.14 -3.60 -4.50
N PRO A 84 31.48 -4.31 -3.42
CA PRO A 84 32.71 -5.07 -3.44
C PRO A 84 32.47 -6.33 -4.28
N SER A 85 32.84 -6.27 -5.56
CA SER A 85 33.18 -7.49 -6.30
C SER A 85 34.37 -8.16 -5.61
N ASP A 86 34.30 -9.49 -5.57
CA ASP A 86 35.32 -10.47 -5.19
C ASP A 86 35.74 -10.53 -3.72
N THR A 87 35.40 -11.63 -3.04
CA THR A 87 36.32 -12.79 -2.90
C THR A 87 35.62 -13.93 -2.13
N ALA A 88 35.90 -15.16 -2.56
CA ALA A 88 35.81 -16.43 -1.82
C ALA A 88 34.44 -17.07 -1.57
N THR A 89 34.12 -18.01 -2.46
CA THR A 89 33.92 -19.44 -2.14
C THR A 89 33.52 -19.75 -0.68
N ALA A 90 32.26 -20.09 -0.47
CA ALA A 90 31.85 -20.94 0.63
C ALA A 90 30.77 -21.88 0.10
N ALA A 91 31.17 -23.14 -0.05
CA ALA A 91 30.35 -24.26 -0.47
C ALA A 91 29.07 -24.39 0.40
N PRO A 92 27.96 -24.92 -0.15
CA PRO A 92 26.79 -25.24 0.67
C PRO A 92 27.13 -26.35 1.68
N PRO A 93 26.71 -26.26 2.96
CA PRO A 93 26.84 -27.38 3.88
C PRO A 93 25.99 -28.56 3.39
N SER A 94 26.62 -29.72 3.29
CA SER A 94 26.07 -30.98 2.80
C SER A 94 24.79 -31.41 3.55
N THR A 95 23.69 -31.52 2.81
CA THR A 95 22.39 -32.09 3.23
C THR A 95 22.43 -33.63 3.38
N LEU A 96 23.45 -34.20 4.04
CA LEU A 96 23.63 -35.65 4.11
C LEU A 96 24.14 -36.14 5.48
N GLU A 97 23.56 -35.67 6.58
CA GLU A 97 23.83 -36.22 7.92
C GLU A 97 22.64 -36.95 8.57
N TRP A 98 21.55 -37.19 7.84
CA TRP A 98 20.33 -37.81 8.39
C TRP A 98 20.19 -39.31 8.07
N LEU A 99 21.15 -39.91 7.36
CA LEU A 99 21.10 -41.34 6.96
C LEU A 99 22.08 -42.27 7.72
N SER A 100 22.79 -41.77 8.75
CA SER A 100 23.72 -42.59 9.54
C SER A 100 23.31 -42.83 11.00
N ARG A 101 22.09 -42.46 11.40
CA ARG A 101 21.50 -42.94 12.67
C ARG A 101 20.41 -43.96 12.37
N ARG A 102 20.90 -45.18 12.17
CA ARG A 102 20.16 -46.41 12.35
C ARG A 102 19.85 -46.63 13.82
#